data_AF-A0A3D4CVZ6-F1
#
_entry.id   AF-A0A3D4CVZ6-F1
#
_cell.length_a   1.000
_cell.length_b   1.000
_cell.length_c   1.000
_cell.angle_alpha   90.00
_cell.angle_beta   90.00
_cell.angle_gamma   90.00
#
_symmetry.space_group_name_H-M   'P 1'
#
loop_
_entity.id
_entity.type
_entity.pdbx_description
1 polymer ?
#
loop_
_entity_poly.entity_id
_entity_poly.type
_entity_poly.pdbx_seq_one_letter_code
_entity_poly.pdbx_strand_id
1 'polypeptide(L)'
;MSPDPPKFTIRRDGQHFMCPNGQDLLELAEEQEFSVSGVAEHLKLTNRQLEYAVERASGLRPKELFRRHRMLLARRLVAEGFSLQVIAHRLGFKHYTHFASEIKSYFDLPPRQFQKSVRALCPET
;
A
#
# COMPACT_ATOMS: atom_id res chain seq x y z
N MET A 1 -8.20 0.54 -33.62
CA MET A 1 -6.96 0.20 -32.89
C MET A 1 -7.37 -0.40 -31.56
N SER A 2 -7.60 -1.71 -31.53
CA SER A 2 -7.86 -2.43 -30.28
C SER A 2 -6.55 -2.49 -29.49
N PRO A 3 -6.48 -2.03 -28.24
CA PRO A 3 -5.30 -2.31 -27.44
C PRO A 3 -5.20 -3.82 -27.25
N ASP A 4 -4.07 -4.39 -27.65
CA ASP A 4 -3.64 -5.75 -27.31
C ASP A 4 -3.98 -6.02 -25.83
N PRO A 5 -4.65 -7.14 -25.50
CA PRO A 5 -4.97 -7.44 -24.11
C PRO A 5 -3.65 -7.45 -23.31
N PRO A 6 -3.60 -6.84 -22.11
CA PRO A 6 -2.41 -6.91 -21.28
C PRO A 6 -2.03 -8.38 -21.07
N LYS A 7 -0.87 -8.81 -21.58
CA LYS A 7 -0.26 -10.12 -21.26
C LYS A 7 -0.01 -10.28 -19.76
N PHE A 8 -0.07 -9.19 -19.00
CA PHE A 8 0.16 -9.15 -17.57
C PHE A 8 -1.11 -9.51 -16.79
N THR A 9 -1.11 -10.67 -16.14
CA THR A 9 -2.21 -11.14 -15.29
C THR A 9 -1.73 -11.23 -13.85
N ILE A 10 -2.30 -10.40 -12.98
CA ILE A 10 -2.07 -10.49 -11.53
C ILE A 10 -3.05 -11.51 -10.96
N ARG A 11 -2.53 -12.45 -10.17
CA ARG A 11 -3.35 -13.42 -9.45
C ARG A 11 -3.41 -13.04 -7.98
N ARG A 12 -4.62 -13.02 -7.42
CA ARG A 12 -4.81 -12.83 -5.99
C ARG A 12 -4.75 -14.17 -5.28
N ASP A 13 -3.81 -14.31 -4.35
CA ASP A 13 -3.65 -15.47 -3.47
C ASP A 13 -3.79 -14.98 -2.01
N GLY A 14 -5.03 -14.98 -1.51
CA GLY A 14 -5.35 -14.44 -0.19
C GLY A 14 -5.06 -12.94 -0.06
N GLN A 15 -3.98 -12.61 0.67
CA GLN A 15 -3.49 -11.25 0.89
C GLN A 15 -2.41 -10.83 -0.13
N HIS A 16 -1.85 -11.79 -0.87
CA HIS A 16 -0.79 -11.58 -1.84
C HIS A 16 -1.36 -11.37 -3.24
N PHE A 17 -0.70 -10.53 -4.02
CA PHE A 17 -1.01 -10.21 -5.40
C PHE A 17 0.19 -10.59 -6.27
N MET A 18 0.19 -11.85 -6.69
CA MET A 18 1.30 -12.44 -7.43
C MET A 18 1.30 -11.93 -8.88
N CYS A 19 2.40 -11.28 -9.24
CA CYS A 19 2.72 -10.92 -10.62
C CYS A 19 3.20 -12.17 -11.38
N PRO A 20 3.08 -12.19 -12.72
CA PRO A 20 3.56 -13.31 -13.54
C PRO A 20 5.09 -13.52 -13.45
N ASN A 21 5.84 -12.51 -12.99
CA ASN A 21 7.27 -12.61 -12.69
C ASN A 21 7.58 -13.32 -11.35
N GLY A 22 6.56 -13.74 -10.60
CA GLY A 22 6.71 -14.36 -9.27
C GLY A 22 6.88 -13.37 -8.11
N GLN A 23 6.89 -12.06 -8.38
CA GLN A 23 6.94 -11.01 -7.35
C GLN A 23 5.55 -10.67 -6.82
N ASP A 24 5.45 -10.35 -5.53
CA ASP A 24 4.24 -9.79 -4.94
C ASP A 24 4.13 -8.29 -5.26
N LEU A 25 2.95 -7.87 -5.70
CA LEU A 25 2.68 -6.49 -6.08
C LEU A 25 2.73 -5.54 -4.87
N LEU A 26 2.30 -5.99 -3.69
CA LEU A 26 2.29 -5.17 -2.48
C LEU A 26 3.71 -5.00 -1.95
N GLU A 27 4.53 -6.06 -1.94
CA GLU A 27 5.95 -5.97 -1.60
C GLU A 27 6.68 -5.02 -2.56
N LEU A 28 6.43 -5.13 -3.86
CA LEU A 28 6.94 -4.18 -4.86
C LEU A 28 6.47 -2.75 -4.57
N ALA A 29 5.23 -2.57 -4.12
CA ALA A 29 4.74 -1.26 -3.74
C ALA A 29 5.52 -0.72 -2.54
N GLU A 30 5.86 -1.53 -1.54
CA GLU A 30 6.71 -1.11 -0.42
C GLU A 30 8.11 -0.67 -0.89
N GLU A 31 8.75 -1.48 -1.75
CA GLU A 31 10.08 -1.17 -2.31
C GLU A 31 10.09 0.11 -3.15
N GLN A 32 8.97 0.42 -3.81
CA GLN A 32 8.79 1.61 -4.64
C GLN A 32 8.09 2.76 -3.90
N GLU A 33 8.11 2.76 -2.56
CA GLU A 33 7.52 3.83 -1.72
C GLU A 33 6.03 4.12 -2.03
N PHE A 34 5.29 3.09 -2.40
CA PHE A 34 3.88 3.07 -2.81
C PHE A 34 3.60 3.90 -4.08
N SER A 35 4.62 4.09 -4.92
CA SER A 35 4.50 4.80 -6.20
C SER A 35 3.96 3.89 -7.30
N VAL A 36 2.79 4.25 -7.85
CA VAL A 36 2.18 3.50 -8.98
C VAL A 36 3.09 3.51 -10.21
N SER A 37 3.69 4.66 -10.52
CA SER A 37 4.62 4.79 -11.64
C SER A 37 5.87 3.94 -11.43
N GLY A 38 6.45 3.96 -10.23
CA GLY A 38 7.65 3.18 -9.92
C GLY A 38 7.40 1.68 -10.05
N VAL A 39 6.28 1.19 -9.53
CA VAL A 39 5.88 -0.23 -9.68
C VAL A 39 5.63 -0.57 -11.15
N ALA A 40 4.97 0.30 -11.91
CA ALA A 40 4.73 0.08 -13.33
C ALA A 40 6.06 -0.02 -14.11
N GLU A 41 6.98 0.92 -13.89
CA GLU A 41 8.29 0.92 -14.52
C GLU A 41 9.12 -0.32 -14.14
N HIS A 42 9.09 -0.72 -12.87
CA HIS A 42 9.76 -1.94 -12.39
C HIS A 42 9.24 -3.19 -13.09
N LEU A 43 7.92 -3.29 -13.26
CA LEU A 43 7.27 -4.39 -13.97
C LEU A 43 7.36 -4.27 -15.50
N LYS A 44 8.03 -3.22 -16.02
CA LYS A 44 8.12 -2.89 -17.45
C LYS A 44 6.74 -2.72 -18.10
N LEU A 45 5.79 -2.17 -17.34
CA LEU A 45 4.43 -1.89 -17.74
C LEU A 45 4.19 -0.39 -17.85
N THR A 46 3.17 -0.02 -18.61
CA THR A 46 2.63 1.34 -18.53
C THR A 46 1.65 1.44 -17.35
N ASN A 47 1.48 2.65 -16.80
CA ASN A 47 0.51 2.92 -15.73
C ASN A 47 -0.89 2.36 -16.03
N ARG A 48 -1.34 2.48 -17.29
CA ARG A 48 -2.63 1.99 -17.73
C ARG A 48 -2.73 0.46 -17.70
N GLN A 49 -1.66 -0.24 -18.10
CA GLN A 49 -1.61 -1.71 -18.08
C GLN A 49 -1.62 -2.23 -16.64
N LEU A 50 -0.84 -1.58 -15.76
CA LEU A 50 -0.85 -1.89 -14.33
C LEU A 50 -2.24 -1.66 -13.73
N GLU A 51 -2.87 -0.52 -14.04
CA GLU A 51 -4.20 -0.19 -13.54
C GLU A 51 -5.24 -1.26 -13.92
N TYR A 52 -5.30 -1.66 -15.19
CA TYR A 52 -6.23 -2.72 -15.62
C TYR A 52 -5.93 -4.06 -14.95
N ALA A 53 -4.67 -4.44 -14.82
CA ALA A 53 -4.29 -5.71 -14.20
C ALA A 53 -4.67 -5.74 -12.70
N VAL A 54 -4.42 -4.64 -11.98
CA VAL A 54 -4.74 -4.51 -10.56
C VAL A 54 -6.24 -4.42 -10.33
N GLU A 55 -6.95 -3.66 -11.15
CA GLU A 55 -8.41 -3.55 -11.08
C GLU A 55 -9.08 -4.90 -11.35
N ARG A 56 -8.57 -5.68 -12.32
CA ARG A 56 -9.09 -7.02 -12.60
C ARG A 56 -8.83 -8.03 -11.47
N ALA A 57 -7.70 -7.90 -10.77
CA ALA A 57 -7.31 -8.83 -9.70
C ALA A 57 -7.90 -8.45 -8.32
N SER A 58 -7.95 -7.16 -8.01
CA SER A 58 -8.38 -6.64 -6.70
C SER A 58 -9.76 -5.98 -6.72
N GLY A 59 -10.29 -5.60 -7.89
CA GLY A 59 -11.47 -4.73 -8.02
C GLY A 59 -11.21 -3.26 -7.67
N LEU A 60 -9.95 -2.87 -7.42
CA LEU A 60 -9.55 -1.53 -6.97
C LEU A 60 -8.49 -0.94 -7.89
N ARG A 61 -8.44 0.39 -7.96
CA ARG A 61 -7.35 1.10 -8.63
C ARG A 61 -6.02 0.86 -7.88
N PRO A 62 -4.87 0.81 -8.57
CA PRO A 62 -3.57 0.53 -7.96
C PRO A 62 -3.22 1.54 -6.86
N LYS A 63 -3.53 2.81 -7.08
CA LYS A 63 -3.33 3.86 -6.08
C LYS A 63 -4.08 3.59 -4.77
N GLU A 64 -5.33 3.13 -4.86
CA GLU A 64 -6.14 2.82 -3.67
C GLU A 64 -5.66 1.54 -2.99
N LEU A 65 -5.29 0.53 -3.77
CA LEU A 65 -4.74 -0.72 -3.25
C LEU A 65 -3.46 -0.46 -2.44
N PHE A 66 -2.53 0.32 -3.01
CA PHE A 66 -1.26 0.66 -2.36
C PHE A 66 -1.48 1.54 -1.15
N ARG A 67 -2.39 2.53 -1.23
CA ARG A 67 -2.78 3.35 -0.09
C ARG A 67 -3.32 2.49 1.04
N ARG A 68 -4.26 1.58 0.75
CA ARG A 68 -4.81 0.64 1.74
C ARG A 68 -3.73 -0.23 2.37
N HIS A 69 -2.84 -0.80 1.57
CA HIS A 69 -1.74 -1.60 2.09
C HIS A 69 -0.80 -0.78 3.00
N ARG A 70 -0.42 0.43 2.57
CA ARG A 70 0.37 1.39 3.37
C ARG A 70 -0.26 1.69 4.72
N MET A 71 -1.57 1.87 4.77
CA MET A 71 -2.31 2.15 5.99
C MET A 71 -2.41 0.92 6.90
N LEU A 72 -2.57 -0.28 6.34
CA LEU A 72 -2.52 -1.54 7.10
C LEU A 72 -1.15 -1.75 7.75
N LEU A 73 -0.06 -1.48 7.03
CA LEU A 73 1.30 -1.51 7.56
C LEU A 73 1.50 -0.48 8.67
N ALA A 74 1.00 0.76 8.48
CA ALA A 74 1.04 1.78 9.52
C ALA A 74 0.39 1.28 10.82
N ARG A 75 -0.79 0.64 10.72
CA ARG A 75 -1.48 0.05 11.85
C ARG A 75 -0.68 -1.06 12.52
N ARG A 76 -0.08 -1.96 11.73
CA ARG A 76 0.75 -3.06 12.23
C ARG A 76 1.96 -2.53 13.00
N LEU A 77 2.69 -1.58 12.41
CA LEU A 77 3.88 -0.98 13.05
C LEU A 77 3.51 -0.21 14.33
N VAL A 78 2.35 0.43 14.38
CA VAL A 78 1.87 1.04 15.63
C VAL A 78 1.62 -0.01 16.70
N ALA A 79 1.01 -1.14 16.33
CA ALA A 79 0.73 -2.25 17.25
C ALA A 79 2.03 -2.90 17.75
N GLU A 80 3.07 -2.97 16.90
CA GLU A 80 4.42 -3.41 17.28
C GLU A 80 5.16 -2.42 18.20
N GLY A 81 4.56 -1.26 18.52
CA GLY A 81 5.13 -0.29 19.44
C GLY A 81 6.00 0.78 18.80
N PHE A 82 6.12 0.83 17.46
CA PHE A 82 6.90 1.88 16.80
C PHE A 82 6.27 3.28 16.98
N SER A 83 7.12 4.30 16.99
CA SER A 83 6.73 5.71 17.02
C SER A 83 6.24 6.17 15.66
N LEU A 84 5.20 7.02 15.63
CA LEU A 84 4.60 7.53 14.38
C LEU A 84 5.62 8.22 13.44
N GLN A 85 6.65 8.85 13.98
CA GLN A 85 7.74 9.44 13.19
C GLN A 85 8.56 8.37 12.45
N VAL A 86 8.89 7.27 13.14
CA VAL A 86 9.61 6.13 12.55
C VAL A 86 8.75 5.47 11.48
N ILE A 87 7.46 5.31 11.75
CA ILE A 87 6.48 4.73 10.81
C ILE A 87 6.37 5.60 9.56
N ALA A 88 6.25 6.92 9.70
CA ALA A 88 6.22 7.83 8.56
C ALA A 88 7.45 7.65 7.66
N HIS A 89 8.65 7.59 8.26
CA HIS A 89 9.89 7.39 7.51
C HIS A 89 9.94 6.01 6.83
N ARG A 90 9.61 4.92 7.55
CA ARG A 90 9.58 3.56 7.01
C ARG A 90 8.61 3.39 5.85
N LEU A 91 7.47 4.05 5.91
CA LEU A 91 6.46 3.98 4.86
C LEU A 91 6.76 4.89 3.66
N GLY A 92 7.92 5.56 3.60
CA GLY A 92 8.31 6.43 2.48
C GLY A 92 7.63 7.81 2.50
N PHE A 93 7.22 8.33 3.66
CA PHE A 93 6.74 9.71 3.75
C PHE A 93 7.91 10.67 3.95
N LYS A 94 8.04 11.65 3.05
CA LYS A 94 9.05 12.72 3.16
C LYS A 94 8.86 13.59 4.40
N HIS A 95 7.60 13.82 4.79
CA HIS A 95 7.25 14.68 5.91
C HIS A 95 6.16 14.07 6.78
N TYR A 96 6.32 14.21 8.11
CA TYR A 96 5.34 13.75 9.09
C TYR A 96 3.95 14.35 8.88
N THR A 97 3.86 15.62 8.46
CA THR A 97 2.57 16.29 8.21
C THR A 97 1.75 15.60 7.13
N HIS A 98 2.40 15.09 6.08
CA HIS A 98 1.73 14.34 5.02
C HIS A 98 1.20 12.99 5.54
N PHE A 99 2.02 12.28 6.31
CA PHE A 99 1.61 11.05 6.98
C PHE A 99 0.42 11.28 7.93
N ALA A 100 0.47 12.33 8.75
CA ALA A 100 -0.59 12.67 9.69
C ALA A 100 -1.93 12.96 9.00
N SER A 101 -1.90 13.72 7.90
CA SER A 101 -3.08 14.01 7.09
C SER A 101 -3.64 12.76 6.41
N GLU A 102 -2.77 11.88 5.90
CA GLU A 102 -3.20 10.61 5.29
C GLU A 102 -3.85 9.67 6.31
N ILE A 103 -3.25 9.50 7.50
CA ILE A 103 -3.84 8.68 8.58
C ILE A 103 -5.20 9.23 8.98
N LYS A 104 -5.33 10.55 9.15
CA LYS A 104 -6.60 11.18 9.48
C LYS A 104 -7.63 10.97 8.37
N SER A 105 -7.24 11.11 7.11
CA SER A 105 -8.15 10.91 5.97
C SER A 105 -8.59 9.45 5.83
N TYR A 106 -7.75 8.48 6.20
CA TYR A 106 -8.03 7.07 5.97
C TYR A 106 -8.77 6.41 7.15
N PHE A 107 -8.34 6.69 8.39
CA PHE A 107 -8.91 6.10 9.60
C PHE A 107 -9.93 7.00 10.30
N ASP A 108 -10.17 8.21 9.78
CA ASP A 108 -10.98 9.25 10.41
C ASP A 108 -10.50 9.63 11.83
N LEU A 109 -9.25 9.30 12.16
CA LEU A 109 -8.66 9.50 13.48
C LEU A 109 -7.36 10.30 13.39
N PRO A 110 -7.14 11.30 14.26
CA PRO A 110 -5.87 11.99 14.31
C PRO A 110 -4.75 11.02 14.71
N PRO A 111 -3.52 11.21 14.23
CA PRO A 111 -2.41 10.25 14.35
C PRO A 111 -2.14 9.79 15.79
N ARG A 112 -2.25 10.68 16.78
CA ARG A 112 -2.09 10.34 18.19
C ARG A 112 -3.21 9.45 18.74
N GLN A 113 -4.47 9.72 18.36
CA GLN A 113 -5.60 8.88 18.76
C GLN A 113 -5.58 7.54 18.06
N PHE A 114 -5.21 7.51 16.78
CA PHE A 114 -4.94 6.28 16.05
C PHE A 114 -3.91 5.42 16.79
N GLN A 115 -2.76 6.01 17.16
CA GLN A 115 -1.72 5.31 17.90
C GLN A 115 -2.25 4.71 19.22
N LYS A 116 -2.96 5.52 20.00
CA LYS A 116 -3.55 5.08 21.27
C LYS A 116 -4.59 3.98 21.07
N SER A 117 -5.46 4.11 20.08
CA SER A 117 -6.54 3.16 19.80
C SER A 117 -5.98 1.80 19.39
N VAL A 118 -4.98 1.79 18.51
CA VAL A 118 -4.33 0.55 18.06
C VAL A 118 -3.59 -0.13 19.21
N ARG A 119 -2.86 0.63 20.04
CA ARG A 119 -2.20 0.09 21.23
C ARG A 119 -3.18 -0.42 22.28
N ALA A 120 -4.35 0.21 22.42
CA ALA A 120 -5.38 -0.24 23.34
C ALA A 120 -6.07 -1.55 22.87
N LEU A 121 -6.12 -1.80 21.57
CA LEU A 121 -6.69 -3.01 20.96
C LEU A 121 -5.76 -4.24 21.06
N CYS A 122 -4.45 -4.02 21.21
CA CYS A 122 -3.48 -5.04 21.57
C CYS A 122 -3.02 -4.80 23.02
N PRO A 123 -3.82 -5.15 24.05
CA PRO A 123 -3.28 -5.26 25.39
C PRO A 123 -2.26 -6.40 25.37
N GLU A 124 -0.98 -6.03 25.39
CA GLU A 124 0.10 -6.96 25.72
C GLU A 124 -0.27 -7.61 27.07
N THR A 125 -0.41 -8.95 27.07
CA THR A 125 -0.44 -9.77 28.29
C THR A 125 0.98 -9.91 28.81
#